data_AF-A0A7Y4NER8-F1
#
_entry.id   AF-A0A7Y4NER8-F1
#
_cell.length_a   1.000
_cell.length_b   1.000
_cell.length_c   1.000
_cell.angle_alpha   90.00
_cell.angle_beta   90.00
_cell.angle_gamma   90.00
#
_symmetry.space_group_name_H-M   'P 1'
#
loop_
_entity.id
_entity.type
_entity.pdbx_description
1 polymer ?
#
loop_
_entity_poly.entity_id
_entity_poly.type
_entity_poly.pdbx_seq_one_letter_code
_entity_poly.pdbx_strand_id
1 'polypeptide(L)'
;MARMVRSAPRVVLTAGLAALVVCTALVTVSALAFPQGYSPARLTWPGAPVLLGWAHFDAGWYARIATEGYSYTPGQQSPVAFFPLYPLVLRGLGLLHLDTFIAGMLVTMLCGLGALYVFTLWARTRADEEAARNAGLLLAFYPFAFFLYGAMYSDALFLLLIIGAFLLLERGQLGWA
;
A
#
# COMPACT_ATOMS: atom_id res chain seq x y z
N MET A 1 38.23 -8.18 -9.35
CA MET A 1 36.85 -8.53 -8.93
C MET A 1 35.91 -7.45 -9.42
N ALA A 2 35.10 -7.71 -10.44
CA ALA A 2 34.07 -6.77 -10.89
C ALA A 2 32.98 -6.69 -9.82
N ARG A 3 32.84 -5.53 -9.17
CA ARG A 3 31.75 -5.26 -8.23
C ARG A 3 30.45 -5.33 -9.05
N MET A 4 29.63 -6.37 -8.85
CA MET A 4 28.31 -6.44 -9.49
C MET A 4 27.49 -5.23 -9.05
N VAL A 5 27.42 -4.20 -9.90
CA VAL A 5 26.58 -3.03 -9.65
C VAL A 5 25.13 -3.50 -9.76
N ARG A 6 24.41 -3.48 -8.63
CA ARG A 6 22.99 -3.82 -8.60
C ARG A 6 22.23 -2.78 -9.43
N SER A 7 21.33 -3.24 -10.31
CA SER A 7 20.42 -2.35 -11.04
C SER A 7 19.54 -1.55 -10.08
N ALA A 8 19.22 -0.31 -10.43
CA ALA A 8 18.37 0.62 -9.69
C ALA A 8 17.09 -0.03 -9.13
N PRO A 9 16.29 -0.82 -9.89
CA PRO A 9 15.05 -1.37 -9.37
C PRO A 9 15.29 -2.41 -8.27
N ARG A 10 16.42 -3.15 -8.34
CA ARG A 10 16.81 -4.09 -7.28
C ARG A 10 17.25 -3.35 -6.02
N VAL A 11 18.02 -2.27 -6.17
CA VAL A 11 18.44 -1.44 -5.04
C VAL A 11 17.22 -0.83 -4.35
N VAL A 12 16.33 -0.20 -5.12
CA VAL A 12 15.10 0.42 -4.59
C VAL A 12 14.19 -0.63 -3.95
N LEU A 13 14.00 -1.80 -4.57
CA LEU A 13 13.21 -2.88 -3.97
C LEU A 13 13.81 -3.37 -2.66
N THR A 14 15.13 -3.56 -2.58
CA THR A 14 15.77 -3.93 -1.31
C THR A 14 15.63 -2.83 -0.24
N ALA A 15 15.69 -1.57 -0.64
CA ALA A 15 15.48 -0.44 0.27
C ALA A 15 14.02 -0.36 0.74
N GLY A 16 13.05 -0.59 -0.15
CA GLY A 16 11.63 -0.66 0.19
C GLY A 16 11.30 -1.82 1.13
N LEU A 17 11.93 -2.99 0.94
CA LEU A 17 11.81 -4.11 1.89
C LEU A 17 12.43 -3.78 3.25
N ALA A 18 13.56 -3.08 3.29
CA ALA A 18 14.15 -2.62 4.54
C ALA A 18 13.25 -1.57 5.23
N ALA A 19 12.71 -0.62 4.47
CA ALA A 19 11.76 0.38 4.95
C ALA A 19 10.50 -0.28 5.51
N LEU A 20 9.97 -1.29 4.84
CA LEU A 20 8.85 -2.10 5.30
C LEU A 20 9.11 -2.74 6.68
N VAL A 21 10.29 -3.36 6.86
CA VAL A 21 10.69 -3.95 8.15
C VAL A 21 10.80 -2.87 9.22
N VAL A 22 11.42 -1.73 8.92
CA VAL A 22 11.55 -0.60 9.86
C VAL A 22 10.17 -0.05 10.24
N CYS A 23 9.29 0.20 9.27
CA CYS A 23 7.93 0.66 9.52
C CYS A 23 7.16 -0.36 10.38
N THR A 24 7.29 -1.66 10.10
CA THR A 24 6.67 -2.71 10.92
C THR A 24 7.18 -2.68 12.36
N ALA A 25 8.49 -2.52 12.56
CA ALA A 25 9.07 -2.40 13.89
C ALA A 25 8.58 -1.14 14.61
N LEU A 26 8.52 0.01 13.93
CA LEU A 26 8.02 1.27 14.49
C LEU A 26 6.53 1.20 14.86
N VAL A 27 5.71 0.63 13.98
CA VAL A 27 4.27 0.40 14.23
C VAL A 27 4.08 -0.54 15.41
N THR A 28 4.88 -1.61 15.49
CA THR A 28 4.87 -2.54 16.61
C THR A 28 5.21 -1.85 17.92
N VAL A 29 6.32 -1.12 17.98
CA VAL A 29 6.74 -0.37 19.17
C VAL A 29 5.67 0.66 19.56
N SER A 30 5.13 1.38 18.58
CA SER A 30 4.03 2.35 18.80
C SER A 30 2.79 1.68 19.38
N ALA A 31 2.36 0.54 18.83
CA ALA A 31 1.20 -0.21 19.32
C ALA A 31 1.38 -0.72 20.75
N LEU A 32 2.61 -1.10 21.14
CA LEU A 32 2.96 -1.55 22.49
C LEU A 32 3.07 -0.38 23.47
N ALA A 33 3.63 0.76 23.05
CA ALA A 33 3.80 1.95 23.89
C ALA A 33 2.48 2.72 24.08
N PHE A 34 1.59 2.70 23.08
CA PHE A 34 0.31 3.41 23.06
C PHE A 34 -0.87 2.44 22.87
N PRO A 35 -1.12 1.54 23.83
CA PRO A 35 -2.15 0.50 23.70
C PRO A 35 -3.58 1.05 23.67
N GLN A 36 -3.80 2.33 23.99
CA GLN A 36 -5.11 3.00 23.97
C GLN A 36 -5.38 3.79 22.69
N GLY A 37 -4.53 3.69 21.66
CA GLY A 37 -4.75 4.36 20.38
C GLY A 37 -6.06 3.91 19.73
N TYR A 38 -6.96 4.86 19.45
CA TYR A 38 -8.26 4.61 18.83
C TYR A 38 -8.08 3.89 17.47
N SER A 39 -8.58 2.66 17.40
CA SER A 39 -8.76 1.93 16.14
C SER A 39 -10.15 1.30 16.19
N PRO A 40 -11.05 1.62 15.26
CA PRO A 40 -12.36 0.96 15.14
C PRO A 40 -12.22 -0.57 15.01
N ALA A 41 -11.09 -1.05 14.47
CA ALA A 41 -10.78 -2.48 14.34
C ALA A 41 -10.60 -3.20 15.69
N ARG A 42 -10.26 -2.49 16.78
CA ARG A 42 -10.12 -3.08 18.13
C ARG A 42 -11.43 -3.65 18.66
N LEU A 43 -12.58 -3.14 18.21
CA LEU A 43 -13.88 -3.58 18.69
C LEU A 43 -14.33 -4.91 18.04
N THR A 44 -13.73 -5.29 16.91
CA THR A 44 -14.22 -6.41 16.08
C THR A 44 -13.14 -7.41 15.68
N TRP A 45 -11.85 -7.11 15.88
CA TRP A 45 -10.76 -8.00 15.45
C TRP A 45 -9.92 -8.51 16.64
N PRO A 46 -9.91 -9.82 16.92
CA PRO A 46 -9.07 -10.43 17.96
C PRO A 46 -7.59 -10.58 17.56
N GLY A 47 -7.15 -9.89 16.51
CA GLY A 47 -5.78 -9.96 15.98
C GLY A 47 -4.71 -9.45 16.94
N ALA A 48 -3.46 -9.77 16.64
CA ALA A 48 -2.32 -9.33 17.45
C ALA A 48 -2.24 -7.79 17.53
N PRO A 49 -1.92 -7.20 18.69
CA PRO A 49 -1.78 -5.74 18.88
C PRO A 49 -0.88 -5.06 17.85
N VAL A 50 0.14 -5.77 17.36
CA VAL A 50 1.04 -5.34 16.29
C VAL A 50 0.33 -5.04 14.97
N LEU A 51 -0.65 -5.85 14.61
CA LEU A 51 -1.38 -5.70 13.35
C LEU A 51 -2.40 -4.56 13.44
N LEU A 52 -2.92 -4.27 14.63
CA LEU A 52 -3.82 -3.13 14.84
C LEU A 52 -3.15 -1.78 14.50
N GLY A 53 -1.84 -1.66 14.69
CA GLY A 53 -1.10 -0.44 14.36
C GLY A 53 -1.11 -0.07 12.86
N TRP A 54 -1.42 -1.04 11.99
CA TRP A 54 -1.58 -0.81 10.54
C TRP A 54 -3.03 -0.49 10.13
N ALA A 55 -3.98 -0.66 11.04
CA ALA A 55 -5.41 -0.55 10.80
C ALA A 55 -6.02 0.57 11.66
N HIS A 56 -5.69 1.82 11.33
CA HIS A 56 -6.23 3.02 11.98
C HIS A 56 -7.04 3.89 11.00
N PHE A 57 -7.86 4.78 11.55
CA PHE A 57 -8.62 5.79 10.80
C PHE A 57 -9.45 5.17 9.66
N ASP A 58 -9.17 5.49 8.40
CA ASP A 58 -9.99 5.09 7.26
C ASP A 58 -9.88 3.60 6.90
N ALA A 59 -8.94 2.87 7.50
CA ALA A 59 -8.93 1.41 7.45
C ALA A 59 -10.29 0.81 7.86
N GLY A 60 -10.96 1.43 8.85
CA GLY A 60 -12.30 1.04 9.28
C GLY A 60 -13.36 1.24 8.20
N TRP A 61 -13.28 2.32 7.42
CA TRP A 61 -14.19 2.55 6.29
C TRP A 61 -13.97 1.52 5.18
N TYR A 62 -12.71 1.23 4.82
CA TYR A 62 -12.39 0.20 3.83
C TYR A 62 -12.86 -1.19 4.28
N ALA A 63 -12.64 -1.55 5.56
CA ALA A 63 -13.12 -2.81 6.12
C ALA A 63 -14.66 -2.90 6.04
N ARG A 64 -15.35 -1.83 6.46
CA ARG A 64 -16.82 -1.76 6.41
C ARG A 64 -17.37 -1.92 4.99
N ILE A 65 -16.77 -1.25 4.00
CA ILE A 65 -17.21 -1.41 2.60
C ILE A 65 -16.96 -2.84 2.12
N ALA A 66 -15.83 -3.44 2.48
CA ALA A 66 -15.50 -4.80 2.08
C ALA A 66 -16.46 -5.85 2.68
N THR A 67 -16.92 -5.67 3.92
CA THR A 67 -17.78 -6.62 4.64
C THR A 67 -19.28 -6.34 4.48
N GLU A 68 -19.70 -5.08 4.55
CA GLU A 68 -21.11 -4.64 4.58
C GLU A 68 -21.54 -3.96 3.28
N GLY A 69 -20.60 -3.47 2.47
CA GLY A 69 -20.88 -2.65 1.29
C GLY A 69 -21.03 -1.16 1.61
N TYR A 70 -21.48 -0.40 0.62
CA TYR A 70 -21.72 1.03 0.77
C TYR A 70 -23.04 1.30 1.48
N SER A 71 -23.04 2.30 2.36
CA SER A 71 -24.22 2.83 3.04
C SER A 71 -24.22 4.35 2.99
N TYR A 72 -25.40 4.98 2.99
CA TYR A 72 -25.52 6.43 3.02
C TYR A 72 -26.61 6.86 4.00
N THR A 73 -26.28 7.80 4.88
CA THR A 73 -27.20 8.42 5.83
C THR A 73 -27.02 9.94 5.73
N PRO A 74 -28.06 10.70 5.32
CA PRO A 74 -27.96 12.15 5.23
C PRO A 74 -27.52 12.81 6.55
N GLY A 75 -26.61 13.77 6.48
CA GLY A 75 -26.10 14.49 7.64
C GLY A 75 -25.09 13.72 8.50
N GLN A 76 -24.67 12.52 8.09
CA GLN A 76 -23.69 11.69 8.79
C GLN A 76 -22.50 11.34 7.89
N GLN A 77 -21.36 11.04 8.50
CA GLN A 77 -20.23 10.47 7.76
C GLN A 77 -20.62 9.12 7.15
N SER A 78 -20.25 8.91 5.89
CA SER A 78 -20.61 7.71 5.15
C SER A 78 -19.48 7.26 4.21
N PRO A 79 -19.40 5.96 3.89
CA PRO A 79 -18.34 5.41 3.06
C PRO A 79 -18.39 5.82 1.58
N VAL A 80 -19.38 6.60 1.14
CA VAL A 80 -19.61 6.92 -0.28
C VAL A 80 -18.48 7.72 -0.94
N ALA A 81 -17.58 8.33 -0.15
CA ALA A 81 -16.43 9.08 -0.65
C ALA A 81 -15.24 8.18 -1.06
N PHE A 82 -15.25 6.89 -0.71
CA PHE A 82 -14.12 5.98 -0.95
C PHE A 82 -14.27 5.27 -2.30
N PHE A 83 -13.17 5.17 -3.06
CA PHE A 83 -13.16 4.45 -4.33
C PHE A 83 -13.36 2.93 -4.13
N PRO A 84 -14.08 2.25 -5.05
CA PRO A 84 -14.56 0.90 -4.80
C PRO A 84 -13.50 -0.20 -5.03
N LEU A 85 -12.47 0.06 -5.83
CA LEU A 85 -11.57 -1.01 -6.27
C LEU A 85 -10.83 -1.68 -5.11
N TYR A 86 -10.28 -0.89 -4.19
CA TYR A 86 -9.60 -1.44 -3.02
C TYR A 86 -10.54 -2.34 -2.19
N PRO A 87 -11.67 -1.86 -1.62
CA PRO A 87 -12.54 -2.72 -0.83
C PRO A 87 -13.13 -3.91 -1.62
N LEU A 88 -13.32 -3.81 -2.93
CA LEU A 88 -13.71 -4.95 -3.77
C LEU A 88 -12.61 -6.03 -3.84
N VAL A 89 -11.34 -5.66 -3.94
CA VAL A 89 -10.22 -6.61 -3.86
C VAL A 89 -10.22 -7.30 -2.50
N LEU A 90 -10.40 -6.56 -1.41
CA LEU A 90 -10.46 -7.13 -0.07
C LEU A 90 -11.65 -8.07 0.12
N ARG A 91 -12.83 -7.70 -0.40
CA ARG A 91 -14.01 -8.58 -0.40
C ARG A 91 -13.75 -9.87 -1.18
N GLY A 92 -13.07 -9.79 -2.33
CA GLY A 92 -12.67 -10.96 -3.11
C GLY A 92 -11.74 -11.89 -2.34
N LEU A 93 -10.75 -11.34 -1.61
CA LEU A 93 -9.88 -12.11 -0.72
C LEU A 93 -10.64 -12.70 0.48
N GLY A 94 -11.69 -12.01 0.96
CA GLY A 94 -12.60 -12.54 1.98
C GLY A 94 -13.34 -13.82 1.55
N LEU A 95 -13.60 -14.00 0.24
CA LEU A 95 -14.14 -15.27 -0.29
C LEU A 95 -13.17 -16.45 -0.11
N LEU A 96 -11.87 -16.16 0.03
CA LEU A 96 -10.83 -17.14 0.36
C LEU A 96 -10.65 -17.30 1.88
N HIS A 97 -11.58 -16.78 2.69
CA HIS A 97 -11.54 -16.78 4.14
C HIS A 97 -10.35 -16.00 4.74
N LEU A 98 -9.77 -15.07 3.99
CA LEU A 98 -8.74 -14.19 4.51
C LEU A 98 -9.40 -13.07 5.34
N ASP A 99 -8.87 -12.83 6.54
CA ASP A 99 -9.30 -11.71 7.36
C ASP A 99 -9.15 -10.38 6.60
N THR A 100 -10.16 -9.51 6.69
CA THR A 100 -10.24 -8.29 5.86
C THR A 100 -9.09 -7.33 6.13
N PHE A 101 -8.61 -7.23 7.37
CA PHE A 101 -7.50 -6.36 7.73
C PHE A 101 -6.16 -6.95 7.28
N ILE A 102 -5.97 -8.26 7.44
CA ILE A 102 -4.80 -8.97 6.91
C ILE A 102 -4.73 -8.82 5.38
N ALA A 103 -5.86 -9.02 4.69
CA ALA A 103 -5.99 -8.83 3.26
C ALA A 103 -5.60 -7.39 2.87
N GLY A 104 -6.11 -6.39 3.61
CA GLY A 104 -5.77 -4.98 3.49
C GLY A 104 -4.26 -4.72 3.52
N MET A 105 -3.59 -5.18 4.57
CA MET A 105 -2.15 -5.00 4.76
C MET A 105 -1.34 -5.68 3.65
N LEU A 106 -1.68 -6.92 3.29
CA LEU A 106 -0.99 -7.67 2.24
C LEU A 106 -1.14 -6.99 0.88
N VAL A 107 -2.35 -6.56 0.53
CA VAL A 107 -2.59 -5.82 -0.72
C VAL A 107 -1.78 -4.54 -0.74
N THR A 108 -1.80 -3.74 0.33
CA THR A 108 -0.98 -2.52 0.41
C THR A 108 0.50 -2.81 0.25
N MET A 109 1.05 -3.77 1.00
CA MET A 109 2.48 -4.15 0.94
C MET A 109 2.90 -4.59 -0.47
N LEU A 110 2.13 -5.50 -1.07
CA LEU A 110 2.44 -6.04 -2.40
C LEU A 110 2.33 -4.96 -3.47
N CYS A 111 1.28 -4.14 -3.41
CA CYS A 111 1.11 -3.03 -4.36
C CYS A 111 2.15 -1.94 -4.17
N GLY A 112 2.56 -1.62 -2.94
CA GLY A 112 3.55 -0.59 -2.67
C GLY A 112 4.95 -0.98 -3.14
N LEU A 113 5.37 -2.22 -2.85
CA LEU A 113 6.63 -2.76 -3.40
C LEU A 113 6.59 -2.86 -4.92
N GLY A 114 5.43 -3.27 -5.47
CA GLY A 114 5.18 -3.27 -6.91
C GLY A 114 5.31 -1.87 -7.51
N ALA A 115 4.71 -0.86 -6.87
CA ALA A 115 4.76 0.53 -7.31
C ALA A 115 6.21 1.05 -7.32
N LEU A 116 6.98 0.81 -6.27
CA LEU A 116 8.40 1.20 -6.21
C LEU A 116 9.22 0.54 -7.34
N TYR A 117 9.00 -0.75 -7.58
CA TYR A 117 9.71 -1.49 -8.61
C TYR A 117 9.36 -0.97 -10.02
N VAL A 118 8.07 -0.88 -10.34
CA VAL A 118 7.58 -0.44 -11.66
C VAL A 118 7.92 1.04 -11.90
N PHE A 119 7.78 1.89 -10.89
CA PHE A 119 8.22 3.30 -10.94
C PHE A 119 9.69 3.41 -11.32
N THR A 120 10.55 2.66 -10.63
CA THR A 120 11.99 2.71 -10.89
C THR A 120 12.32 2.16 -12.27
N LEU A 121 11.61 1.13 -12.74
CA LEU A 121 11.76 0.62 -14.10
C LEU A 121 11.38 1.68 -15.14
N TRP A 122 10.26 2.38 -14.94
CA TRP A 122 9.83 3.48 -15.79
C TRP A 122 10.84 4.64 -15.77
N ALA A 123 11.34 5.03 -14.59
CA ALA A 123 12.31 6.12 -14.45
C ALA A 123 13.62 5.86 -15.24
N ARG A 124 14.05 4.59 -15.34
CA ARG A 124 15.22 4.20 -16.17
C ARG A 124 15.01 4.41 -17.66
N THR A 125 13.78 4.53 -18.12
CA THR A 125 13.48 4.89 -19.52
C THR A 125 13.54 6.39 -19.77
N ARG A 126 13.68 7.20 -18.71
CA ARG A 126 13.66 8.67 -18.74
C ARG A 126 14.97 9.31 -18.32
N ALA A 127 15.77 8.62 -17.53
CA ALA A 127 17.02 9.12 -17.00
C ALA A 127 18.05 8.00 -16.85
N ASP A 128 19.29 8.36 -16.51
CA ASP A 128 20.34 7.39 -16.23
C ASP A 128 20.04 6.52 -14.98
N GLU A 129 20.84 5.48 -14.79
CA GLU A 129 20.65 4.49 -13.72
C GLU A 129 20.73 5.12 -12.31
N GLU A 130 21.53 6.16 -12.13
CA GLU A 130 21.69 6.86 -10.85
C GLU A 130 20.48 7.74 -10.55
N ALA A 131 20.04 8.54 -11.51
CA ALA A 131 18.84 9.37 -11.39
C ALA A 131 17.59 8.51 -11.13
N ALA A 132 17.43 7.40 -11.85
CA ALA A 132 16.31 6.48 -11.64
C ALA A 132 16.35 5.82 -10.25
N ARG A 133 17.53 5.40 -9.79
CA ARG A 133 17.72 4.89 -8.42
C ARG A 133 17.33 5.95 -7.39
N ASN A 134 17.81 7.17 -7.53
CA ASN A 134 17.55 8.25 -6.58
C ASN A 134 16.05 8.62 -6.58
N ALA A 135 15.39 8.67 -7.73
CA ALA A 135 13.94 8.89 -7.81
C ALA A 135 13.16 7.78 -7.07
N GLY A 136 13.51 6.52 -7.29
CA GLY A 136 12.87 5.40 -6.59
C GLY A 136 13.14 5.40 -5.08
N LEU A 137 14.35 5.78 -4.65
CA LEU A 137 14.68 5.93 -3.22
C LEU A 137 13.92 7.10 -2.59
N LEU A 138 13.77 8.23 -3.30
CA LEU A 138 12.95 9.34 -2.84
C LEU A 138 11.49 8.90 -2.64
N LEU A 139 10.93 8.13 -3.58
CA LEU A 139 9.59 7.56 -3.43
C LEU A 139 9.50 6.51 -2.31
N ALA A 140 10.57 5.76 -2.04
CA ALA A 140 10.60 4.78 -0.95
C ALA A 140 10.69 5.44 0.44
N PHE A 141 11.30 6.63 0.54
CA PHE A 141 11.60 7.27 1.83
C PHE A 141 10.94 8.65 2.01
N TYR A 142 10.06 9.08 1.10
CA TYR A 142 9.33 10.31 1.32
C TYR A 142 8.49 10.22 2.62
N PRO A 143 8.22 11.33 3.30
CA PRO A 143 7.63 11.31 4.64
C PRO A 143 6.32 10.53 4.79
N PHE A 144 5.55 10.35 3.71
CA PHE A 144 4.30 9.60 3.73
C PHE A 144 4.39 8.22 3.04
N ALA A 145 5.60 7.72 2.77
CA ALA A 145 5.81 6.38 2.20
C ALA A 145 5.25 5.26 3.07
N PHE A 146 4.94 5.55 4.34
CA PHE A 146 4.18 4.66 5.23
C PHE A 146 2.94 4.02 4.57
N PHE A 147 2.21 4.77 3.74
CA PHE A 147 1.03 4.27 3.03
C PHE A 147 1.35 3.26 1.91
N LEU A 148 2.63 3.01 1.62
CA LEU A 148 3.10 1.97 0.69
C LEU A 148 3.44 0.66 1.41
N TYR A 149 3.54 0.66 2.74
CA TYR A 149 4.18 -0.44 3.48
C TYR A 149 3.24 -1.28 4.34
N GLY A 150 1.95 -0.95 4.46
CA GLY A 150 1.04 -1.82 5.21
C GLY A 150 -0.15 -1.12 5.82
N ALA A 151 -0.16 0.22 5.84
CA ALA A 151 -1.37 0.95 6.21
C ALA A 151 -2.53 0.47 5.33
N MET A 152 -3.63 0.02 5.92
CA MET A 152 -4.77 -0.52 5.18
C MET A 152 -5.52 0.63 4.48
N TYR A 153 -4.96 1.07 3.36
CA TYR A 153 -5.32 2.25 2.59
C TYR A 153 -5.12 1.95 1.10
N SER A 154 -5.89 2.62 0.24
CA SER A 154 -5.87 2.37 -1.21
C SER A 154 -4.66 2.96 -1.95
N ASP A 155 -3.87 3.82 -1.30
CA ASP A 155 -2.82 4.64 -1.90
C ASP A 155 -1.78 3.82 -2.68
N ALA A 156 -1.31 2.71 -2.11
CA ALA A 156 -0.34 1.83 -2.76
C ALA A 156 -0.91 1.18 -4.04
N LEU A 157 -2.17 0.72 -3.97
CA LEU A 157 -2.87 0.14 -5.12
C LEU A 157 -3.09 1.21 -6.20
N PHE A 158 -3.58 2.38 -5.81
CA PHE A 158 -3.78 3.51 -6.71
C PHE A 158 -2.47 3.90 -7.42
N LEU A 159 -1.37 4.03 -6.66
CA LEU A 159 -0.07 4.40 -7.21
C LEU A 159 0.46 3.34 -8.20
N LEU A 160 0.33 2.05 -7.88
CA LEU A 160 0.72 0.99 -8.81
C LEU A 160 -0.09 1.06 -10.11
N LEU A 161 -1.41 1.23 -10.00
CA LEU A 161 -2.30 1.29 -11.15
C LEU A 161 -2.05 2.52 -12.03
N ILE A 162 -1.83 3.69 -11.44
CA ILE A 162 -1.59 4.91 -12.22
C ILE A 162 -0.26 4.82 -12.97
N ILE A 163 0.80 4.33 -12.33
CA ILE A 163 2.10 4.11 -12.99
C ILE A 163 1.95 3.06 -14.09
N GLY A 164 1.24 1.97 -13.82
CA GLY A 164 0.94 0.94 -14.81
C GLY A 164 0.17 1.50 -16.02
N ALA A 165 -0.85 2.33 -15.78
CA ALA A 165 -1.64 2.97 -16.83
C ALA A 165 -0.78 3.88 -17.72
N PHE A 166 0.08 4.72 -17.14
CA PHE A 166 1.01 5.54 -17.91
C PHE A 166 2.03 4.71 -18.68
N LEU A 167 2.57 3.65 -18.07
CA LEU A 167 3.52 2.76 -18.75
C LEU A 167 2.86 2.04 -19.95
N LEU A 168 1.61 1.62 -19.82
CA LEU A 168 0.85 1.01 -20.91
C LEU A 168 0.52 2.02 -22.01
N LEU A 169 0.11 3.24 -21.63
CA LEU A 169 -0.11 4.36 -22.57
C LEU A 169 1.13 4.65 -23.40
N GLU A 170 2.28 4.80 -22.76
CA GLU A 170 3.55 5.12 -23.43
C GLU A 170 4.05 3.98 -24.34
N ARG A 171 3.64 2.75 -24.08
CA ARG A 171 3.93 1.58 -24.92
C ARG A 171 2.92 1.38 -26.05
N GLY A 172 1.87 2.19 -26.13
CA GLY A 172 0.76 1.97 -27.08
C GLY A 172 -0.04 0.70 -26.78
N GLN A 173 -0.13 0.30 -25.51
CA GLN A 173 -0.72 -0.96 -25.05
C GLN A 173 -2.02 -0.76 -24.24
N LEU A 174 -2.76 0.31 -24.48
CA LEU A 174 -4.01 0.61 -23.73
C LEU A 174 -5.17 -0.35 -24.05
N GLY A 175 -4.96 -1.36 -24.92
CA GLY A 175 -6.06 -2.07 -25.57
C GLY A 175 -6.76 -1.18 -26.61
N TRP A 176 -7.60 -1.79 -27.45
CA TRP A 176 -8.40 -1.22 -28.56
C TRP A 176 -8.13 0.25 -28.98
N ALA A 177 -6.87 0.58 -29.25
CA ALA A 177 -6.39 1.82 -29.84
C ALA A 177 -5.46 1.42 -30.99
#